data_AF-A0A973PJ10-F1
#
_entry.id   AF-A0A973PJ10-F1
#
_cell.length_a   1.000
_cell.length_b   1.000
_cell.length_c   1.000
_cell.angle_alpha   90.00
_cell.angle_beta   90.00
_cell.angle_gamma   90.00
#
_symmetry.space_group_name_H-M   'P 1'
#
loop_
_entity.id
_entity.type
_entity.pdbx_description
1 polymer ?
#
loop_
_entity_poly.entity_id
_entity_poly.type
_entity_poly.pdbx_seq_one_letter_code
_entity_poly.pdbx_strand_id
1 'polypeptide(L)'
;MPCESPISPALVAWGNAWLSGNASFDEAVDQIQAVAGPTMVDNAPLTARLVDLRLTQGLREVRLALPAPGDPLGLSGPPDFNAAALEAGQAVICVLGDRNVGLVPSPDRRGSSYEGTQFTTYPAGPGRADLPSLSEAERELSQAM
;
A
#
# COMPACT_ATOMS: atom_id res chain seq x y z
N MET A 1 0.82 10.11 -14.35
CA MET A 1 0.36 8.80 -14.87
C MET A 1 0.35 7.86 -13.68
N PRO A 2 -0.76 7.13 -13.46
CA PRO A 2 -0.84 6.17 -12.36
C PRO A 2 0.25 5.10 -12.49
N CYS A 3 0.67 4.51 -11.38
CA CYS A 3 1.61 3.40 -11.39
C CYS A 3 0.90 2.17 -11.98
N GLU A 4 1.37 1.69 -13.14
CA GLU A 4 0.80 0.51 -13.80
C GLU A 4 1.15 -0.81 -13.07
N SER A 5 2.16 -0.79 -12.19
CA SER A 5 2.58 -1.97 -11.43
C SER A 5 1.62 -2.24 -10.26
N PRO A 6 1.19 -3.49 -10.02
CA PRO A 6 0.37 -3.89 -8.87
C PRO A 6 1.23 -4.03 -7.60
N ILE A 7 2.09 -3.04 -7.33
CA ILE A 7 3.03 -3.05 -6.21
C ILE A 7 2.31 -3.01 -4.86
N SER A 8 1.23 -2.22 -4.70
CA SER A 8 0.54 -2.11 -3.41
C SER A 8 -0.11 -3.44 -3.00
N PRO A 9 -0.83 -4.17 -3.88
CA PRO A 9 -1.28 -5.53 -3.60
C PRO A 9 -0.14 -6.49 -3.23
N ALA A 10 0.98 -6.47 -3.98
CA ALA A 10 2.12 -7.34 -3.70
C ALA A 10 2.73 -7.05 -2.31
N LEU A 11 2.93 -5.77 -1.99
CA LEU A 11 3.45 -5.33 -0.68
C LEU A 11 2.52 -5.74 0.45
N VAL A 12 1.21 -5.59 0.29
CA VAL A 12 0.23 -5.99 1.31
C VAL A 12 0.24 -7.52 1.50
N ALA A 13 0.23 -8.29 0.43
CA ALA A 13 0.21 -9.75 0.50
C ALA A 13 1.47 -10.30 1.18
N TRP A 14 2.66 -9.93 0.66
CA TRP A 14 3.93 -10.43 1.18
C TRP A 14 4.32 -9.80 2.52
N GLY A 15 3.96 -8.54 2.75
CA GLY A 15 4.13 -7.88 4.04
C GLY A 15 3.36 -8.58 5.16
N ASN A 16 2.10 -8.94 4.94
CA ASN A 16 1.33 -9.68 5.95
C ASN A 16 1.79 -11.15 6.08
N ALA A 17 2.25 -11.79 4.99
CA ALA A 17 2.85 -13.12 5.06
C ALA A 17 4.10 -13.12 5.98
N TRP A 18 4.98 -12.12 5.82
CA TRP A 18 6.12 -11.92 6.72
C TRP A 18 5.70 -11.62 8.16
N LEU A 19 4.77 -10.69 8.38
CA LEU A 19 4.29 -10.34 9.73
C LEU A 19 3.63 -11.51 10.47
N SER A 20 3.03 -12.44 9.72
CA SER A 20 2.40 -13.65 10.24
C SER A 20 3.35 -14.85 10.35
N GLY A 21 4.61 -14.71 9.92
CA GLY A 21 5.62 -15.78 9.95
C GLY A 21 5.47 -16.84 8.84
N ASN A 22 4.67 -16.58 7.81
CA ASN A 22 4.50 -17.48 6.66
C ASN A 22 5.56 -17.32 5.57
N ALA A 23 6.34 -16.23 5.62
CA ALA A 23 7.45 -15.96 4.71
C ALA A 23 8.62 -15.33 5.47
N SER A 24 9.84 -15.53 4.97
CA SER A 24 11.01 -14.79 5.48
C SER A 24 10.98 -13.33 5.03
N PHE A 25 11.74 -12.47 5.70
CA PHE A 25 11.83 -11.06 5.32
C PHE A 25 12.40 -10.88 3.90
N ASP A 26 13.48 -11.60 3.59
CA ASP A 26 14.15 -11.54 2.29
C ASP A 26 13.21 -12.05 1.18
N GLU A 27 12.52 -13.17 1.39
CA GLU A 27 11.54 -13.69 0.45
C GLU A 27 10.41 -12.70 0.17
N ALA A 28 9.86 -12.07 1.22
CA ALA A 28 8.82 -11.06 1.05
C ALA A 28 9.31 -9.87 0.20
N VAL A 29 10.54 -9.39 0.46
CA VAL A 29 11.14 -8.29 -0.30
C VAL A 29 11.38 -8.68 -1.75
N ASP A 30 11.96 -9.86 -1.99
CA ASP A 30 12.26 -10.36 -3.34
C ASP A 30 10.98 -10.45 -4.18
N GLN A 31 9.90 -10.95 -3.60
CA GLN A 31 8.63 -11.09 -4.31
C GLN A 31 7.95 -9.74 -4.59
N ILE A 32 8.08 -8.76 -3.69
CA ILE A 32 7.59 -7.39 -3.94
C ILE A 32 8.39 -6.75 -5.09
N GLN A 33 9.72 -6.90 -5.07
CA GLN A 33 10.60 -6.34 -6.10
C GLN A 33 10.49 -7.05 -7.45
N ALA A 34 10.13 -8.35 -7.47
CA ALA A 34 9.82 -9.07 -8.69
C ALA A 34 8.62 -8.47 -9.45
N VAL A 35 7.67 -7.85 -8.74
CA VAL A 35 6.47 -7.23 -9.32
C VAL A 35 6.71 -5.79 -9.79
N ALA A 36 7.54 -5.03 -9.08
CA ALA A 36 7.61 -3.58 -9.24
C ALA A 36 9.03 -3.02 -9.45
N GLY A 37 10.01 -3.90 -9.56
CA GLY A 37 11.41 -3.54 -9.66
C GLY A 37 11.98 -2.93 -8.37
N PRO A 38 13.12 -2.24 -8.46
CA PRO A 38 13.73 -1.55 -7.34
C PRO A 38 12.75 -0.58 -6.67
N THR A 39 12.56 -0.77 -5.36
CA THR A 39 11.54 -0.04 -4.60
C THR A 39 12.17 0.80 -3.49
N MET A 40 11.77 2.06 -3.43
CA MET A 40 12.22 3.06 -2.46
C MET A 40 11.02 3.59 -1.67
N VAL A 41 11.23 4.02 -0.42
CA VAL A 41 10.24 4.70 0.44
C VAL A 41 10.91 5.92 1.05
N ASP A 42 10.42 7.12 0.76
CA ASP A 42 11.05 8.40 1.11
C ASP A 42 12.56 8.43 0.84
N ASN A 43 13.00 8.02 -0.36
CA ASN A 43 14.41 7.87 -0.74
C ASN A 43 15.25 6.87 0.08
N ALA A 44 14.66 6.04 0.93
CA ALA A 44 15.32 4.89 1.55
C ALA A 44 14.93 3.57 0.86
N PRO A 45 15.79 2.54 0.84
CA PRO A 45 15.41 1.23 0.32
C PRO A 45 14.20 0.65 1.06
N LEU A 46 13.31 -0.05 0.35
CA LEU A 46 12.15 -0.72 0.95
C LEU A 46 12.54 -1.60 2.15
N THR A 47 13.65 -2.32 2.04
CA THR A 47 14.19 -3.18 3.11
C THR A 47 14.42 -2.41 4.40
N ALA A 48 15.18 -1.32 4.34
CA ALA A 48 15.50 -0.48 5.49
C ALA A 48 14.22 0.10 6.11
N ARG A 49 13.26 0.53 5.27
CA ARG A 49 12.03 1.11 5.78
C ARG A 49 11.10 0.08 6.43
N LEU A 50 10.97 -1.13 5.90
CA LEU A 50 10.15 -2.17 6.51
C LEU A 50 10.72 -2.61 7.87
N VAL A 51 12.04 -2.71 7.98
CA VAL A 51 12.72 -2.99 9.26
C VAL A 51 12.44 -1.89 10.28
N ASP A 52 12.57 -0.62 9.90
CA ASP A 52 12.27 0.53 10.77
C ASP A 52 10.79 0.54 11.22
N LEU A 53 9.86 0.32 10.28
CA LEU A 53 8.43 0.24 10.59
C LEU A 53 8.13 -0.90 11.58
N ARG A 54 8.76 -2.07 11.42
CA ARG A 54 8.52 -3.22 12.29
C ARG A 54 9.16 -3.08 13.67
N LEU A 55 10.46 -2.74 13.72
CA LEU A 55 11.23 -2.76 14.96
C LEU A 55 11.07 -1.47 15.78
N THR A 56 11.04 -0.31 15.12
CA THR A 56 10.99 0.99 15.79
C THR A 56 9.56 1.46 16.00
N GLN A 57 8.72 1.28 14.98
CA GLN A 57 7.36 1.84 14.97
C GLN A 57 6.27 0.80 15.34
N GLY A 58 6.63 -0.47 15.46
CA GLY A 58 5.72 -1.53 15.89
C GLY A 58 4.64 -1.88 14.86
N LEU A 59 4.99 -1.94 13.57
CA LEU A 59 4.10 -2.38 12.49
C LEU A 59 3.42 -3.71 12.82
N ARG A 60 2.09 -3.74 12.75
CA ARG A 60 1.27 -4.91 13.09
C ARG A 60 0.57 -5.53 11.89
N GLU A 61 0.14 -4.68 10.96
CA GLU A 61 -0.68 -5.07 9.82
C GLU A 61 -0.39 -4.11 8.67
N VAL A 62 -0.54 -4.61 7.45
CA VAL A 62 -0.50 -3.80 6.24
C VAL A 62 -1.85 -3.94 5.54
N ARG A 63 -2.50 -2.84 5.18
CA ARG A 63 -3.82 -2.84 4.51
C ARG A 63 -3.70 -2.27 3.11
N LEU A 64 -4.57 -2.74 2.23
CA LEU A 64 -4.66 -2.29 0.85
C LEU A 64 -5.80 -1.29 0.68
N ALA A 65 -5.55 -0.22 -0.06
CA ALA A 65 -6.59 0.64 -0.61
C ALA A 65 -6.39 0.72 -2.14
N LEU A 66 -7.45 0.44 -2.91
CA LEU A 66 -7.47 0.51 -4.38
C LEU A 66 -8.59 1.47 -4.82
N PRO A 67 -8.41 2.78 -4.61
CA PRO A 67 -9.45 3.74 -4.94
C PRO A 67 -9.65 3.80 -6.46
N ALA A 68 -10.89 3.60 -6.90
CA ALA A 68 -11.29 3.94 -8.25
C ALA A 68 -11.53 5.47 -8.35
N PRO A 69 -11.43 6.08 -9.55
CA PRO A 69 -11.76 7.49 -9.72
C PRO A 69 -13.17 7.79 -9.19
N GLY A 70 -13.26 8.61 -8.14
CA GLY A 70 -14.53 8.99 -7.50
C GLY A 70 -15.02 8.07 -6.39
N ASP A 71 -14.27 7.02 -6.02
CA ASP A 71 -14.61 6.11 -4.92
C ASP A 71 -13.54 6.13 -3.81
N PRO A 72 -13.81 6.81 -2.68
CA PRO A 72 -12.89 6.84 -1.55
C PRO A 72 -13.00 5.59 -0.66
N LEU A 73 -13.80 4.58 -1.00
CA LEU A 73 -13.90 3.34 -0.23
C LEU A 73 -12.52 2.72 -0.02
N GLY A 74 -12.21 2.38 1.23
CA GLY A 74 -10.90 1.88 1.65
C GLY A 74 -9.93 2.97 2.13
N LEU A 75 -10.18 4.25 1.85
CA LEU A 75 -9.34 5.36 2.33
C LEU A 75 -9.83 5.86 3.68
N SER A 76 -8.91 6.02 4.63
CA SER A 76 -9.22 6.41 6.01
C SER A 76 -8.76 7.85 6.34
N GLY A 77 -8.37 8.65 5.33
CA GLY A 77 -7.84 10.01 5.49
C GLY A 77 -6.34 10.04 5.82
N PRO A 78 -5.73 11.24 6.02
CA PRO A 78 -6.22 12.61 5.80
C PRO A 78 -6.40 12.98 4.31
N PRO A 79 -6.90 14.20 3.98
CA PRO A 79 -7.15 14.63 2.60
C PRO A 79 -5.95 14.49 1.67
N ASP A 80 -4.74 14.82 2.14
CA ASP A 80 -3.52 14.73 1.33
C ASP A 80 -3.20 13.29 0.94
N PHE A 81 -3.34 12.34 1.88
CA PHE A 81 -3.19 10.92 1.61
C PHE A 81 -4.25 10.44 0.61
N ASN A 82 -5.51 10.83 0.82
CA ASN A 82 -6.60 10.40 -0.06
C ASN A 82 -6.42 10.93 -1.48
N ALA A 83 -6.06 12.20 -1.64
CA ALA A 83 -5.81 12.81 -2.94
C ALA A 83 -4.65 12.11 -3.67
N ALA A 84 -3.54 11.86 -2.98
CA ALA A 84 -2.41 11.14 -3.54
C ALA A 84 -2.77 9.69 -3.91
N ALA A 85 -3.49 8.99 -3.05
CA ALA A 85 -3.95 7.62 -3.31
C ALA A 85 -4.91 7.54 -4.50
N LEU A 86 -5.83 8.51 -4.64
CA LEU A 86 -6.74 8.63 -5.78
C LEU A 86 -5.99 8.88 -7.09
N GLU A 87 -4.97 9.76 -7.07
CA GLU A 87 -4.14 10.02 -8.25
C GLU A 87 -3.32 8.79 -8.67
N ALA A 88 -2.78 8.07 -7.70
CA ALA A 88 -2.00 6.85 -7.94
C ALA A 88 -2.87 5.63 -8.29
N GLY A 89 -4.15 5.64 -7.89
CA GLY A 89 -5.09 4.51 -8.01
C GLY A 89 -4.84 3.36 -7.03
N GLN A 90 -3.88 3.52 -6.12
CA GLN A 90 -3.50 2.50 -5.14
C GLN A 90 -2.76 3.14 -3.96
N ALA A 91 -2.93 2.55 -2.79
CA ALA A 91 -2.18 2.91 -1.59
C ALA A 91 -2.09 1.73 -0.62
N VAL A 92 -1.08 1.81 0.24
CA VAL A 92 -0.85 0.88 1.34
C VAL A 92 -1.04 1.64 2.65
N ILE A 93 -1.70 1.03 3.63
CA ILE A 93 -1.82 1.59 4.99
C ILE A 93 -1.11 0.66 5.95
N CYS A 94 0.01 1.12 6.49
CA CYS A 94 0.75 0.48 7.56
C CYS A 94 0.11 0.83 8.92
N VAL A 95 -0.39 -0.19 9.62
CA VAL A 95 -1.01 -0.05 10.94
C VAL A 95 0.05 -0.24 12.01
N LEU A 96 0.35 0.83 12.74
CA LEU A 96 1.32 0.85 13.82
C LEU A 96 0.61 0.77 15.17
N GLY A 97 1.39 0.78 16.26
CA GLY A 97 0.82 0.68 17.61
C GLY A 97 -0.05 1.86 18.02
N ASP A 98 0.30 3.06 17.58
CA ASP A 98 -0.26 4.35 18.02
C ASP A 98 -0.84 5.20 16.88
N ARG A 99 -0.49 4.90 15.62
CA ARG A 99 -0.93 5.65 14.43
C ARG A 99 -0.92 4.77 13.18
N ASN A 100 -1.48 5.29 12.09
CA ASN A 100 -1.36 4.66 10.78
C ASN A 100 -0.49 5.52 9.86
N VAL A 101 0.22 4.85 8.96
CA VAL A 101 1.08 5.48 7.95
C VAL A 101 0.65 4.99 6.58
N GLY A 102 0.34 5.91 5.68
CA GLY A 102 0.00 5.62 4.29
C GLY A 102 1.26 5.63 3.42
N LEU A 103 1.37 4.70 2.47
CA LEU A 103 2.38 4.69 1.42
C LEU A 103 1.67 4.77 0.07
N VAL A 104 2.01 5.76 -0.73
CA VAL A 104 1.45 5.94 -2.07
C VAL A 104 2.55 5.75 -3.12
N PRO A 105 2.41 4.81 -4.07
CA PRO A 105 3.43 4.54 -5.06
C PRO A 105 3.39 5.56 -6.19
N SER A 106 4.58 5.86 -6.72
CA SER A 106 4.80 6.67 -7.90
C SER A 106 5.93 6.04 -8.73
N PRO A 107 5.88 6.14 -10.07
CA PRO A 107 6.94 5.59 -10.91
C PRO A 107 8.26 6.35 -10.67
N ASP A 108 9.34 5.63 -10.36
CA ASP A 108 10.70 6.17 -10.28
C ASP A 108 11.42 5.88 -11.60
N ARG A 109 11.58 6.93 -12.43
CA ARG A 109 12.22 6.83 -13.74
C ARG A 109 13.58 7.54 -13.70
N ARG A 110 14.65 6.79 -13.45
CA ARG A 110 16.03 7.29 -13.41
C ARG A 110 16.75 6.99 -14.72
N GLY A 111 16.74 7.94 -15.64
CA GLY A 111 17.27 7.73 -16.99
C GLY A 111 16.34 6.87 -17.85
N SER A 112 16.84 6.37 -18.99
CA SER A 112 16.01 5.75 -20.03
C SER A 112 15.67 4.27 -19.83
N SER A 113 16.38 3.57 -18.94
CA SER A 113 16.27 2.10 -18.80
C SER A 113 15.92 1.65 -17.38
N TYR A 114 15.74 2.58 -16.46
CA TYR A 114 15.39 2.27 -15.07
C TYR A 114 13.88 2.38 -14.89
N GLU A 115 13.27 1.27 -14.48
CA GLU A 115 11.89 1.21 -14.02
C GLU A 115 11.90 0.76 -12.57
N GLY A 116 11.68 1.71 -11.67
CA GLY A 116 11.51 1.44 -10.25
C GLY A 116 10.25 2.10 -9.72
N THR A 117 10.04 1.94 -8.42
CA THR A 117 8.90 2.53 -7.72
C THR A 117 9.34 3.31 -6.50
N GLN A 118 8.81 4.52 -6.34
CA GLN A 118 8.99 5.37 -5.18
C GLN A 118 7.68 5.48 -4.41
N PHE A 119 7.67 5.03 -3.16
CA PHE A 119 6.60 5.30 -2.22
C PHE A 119 6.84 6.62 -1.51
N THR A 120 5.81 7.45 -1.44
CA THR A 120 5.79 8.63 -0.59
C THR A 120 4.95 8.33 0.65
N THR A 121 5.50 8.65 1.81
CA THR A 121 4.83 8.43 3.09
C THR A 121 3.89 9.58 3.43
N TYR A 122 2.67 9.25 3.85
CA TYR A 122 1.68 10.18 4.36
C TYR A 122 1.20 9.71 5.74
N PRO A 123 0.73 10.61 6.61
CA PRO A 123 -0.11 10.19 7.73
C PRO A 123 -1.34 9.47 7.18
N ALA A 124 -1.79 8.40 7.83
CA ALA A 124 -3.08 7.77 7.53
C ALA A 124 -4.00 7.86 8.74
N GLY A 125 -5.31 7.99 8.51
CA GLY A 125 -6.28 8.08 9.58
C GLY A 125 -6.36 6.78 10.40
N PRO A 126 -6.77 6.86 11.67
CA PRO A 126 -6.71 5.74 12.60
C PRO A 126 -7.77 4.66 12.34
N GLY A 127 -8.86 5.02 11.66
CA GLY A 127 -9.98 4.12 11.40
C GLY A 127 -9.64 3.03 10.40
N ARG A 128 -10.30 1.88 10.54
CA ARG A 128 -10.48 0.97 9.41
C ARG A 128 -11.55 1.60 8.52
N ALA A 129 -11.31 1.64 7.21
CA ALA A 129 -12.33 2.09 6.28
C ALA A 129 -13.61 1.26 6.46
N ASP A 130 -14.74 1.94 6.49
CA ASP A 130 -16.05 1.30 6.54
C ASP A 130 -16.33 0.74 5.16
N LEU A 131 -16.09 -0.56 5.00
CA LEU A 131 -16.32 -1.28 3.74
C LEU A 131 -17.73 -1.86 3.78
N PRO A 132 -18.46 -1.87 2.65
CA PRO A 132 -19.76 -2.51 2.59
C PRO A 132 -19.66 -3.95 3.05
N SER A 133 -20.68 -4.40 3.76
CA SER A 133 -20.83 -5.80 4.13
C SER A 133 -20.90 -6.68 2.88
N LEU A 134 -20.60 -7.97 3.03
CA LEU A 134 -20.70 -8.93 1.92
C LEU A 134 -22.09 -8.92 1.28
N SER A 135 -23.15 -8.81 2.10
CA SER A 135 -24.53 -8.77 1.63
C SER A 135 -24.85 -7.51 0.83
N GLU A 136 -24.27 -6.36 1.20
CA GLU A 136 -24.40 -5.11 0.45
C GLU A 136 -23.67 -5.20 -0.88
N ALA A 137 -22.43 -5.72 -0.87
CA ALA A 137 -21.65 -5.94 -2.08
C ALA A 137 -22.34 -6.91 -3.07
N GLU A 138 -22.90 -8.02 -2.59
CA GLU A 138 -23.68 -8.96 -3.41
C GLU A 138 -24.92 -8.30 -4.03
N ARG A 139 -25.60 -7.44 -3.26
CA ARG A 139 -26.77 -6.72 -3.74
C ARG A 139 -26.42 -5.71 -4.83
N GLU A 140 -25.35 -4.94 -4.65
CA GLU A 140 -24.88 -3.97 -5.65
C GLU A 140 -24.46 -4.67 -6.95
N LEU A 141 -23.71 -5.78 -6.86
CA LEU A 141 -23.33 -6.58 -8.02
C LEU A 141 -24.56 -7.10 -8.77
N SER A 142 -25.55 -7.62 -8.05
CA SER A 142 -26.79 -8.11 -8.64
C SER A 142 -27.62 -7.01 -9.31
N GLN A 143 -27.48 -5.74 -8.88
CA GLN A 143 -28.18 -4.60 -9.49
C GLN A 143 -27.47 -4.05 -10.73
N ALA A 144 -26.16 -4.30 -10.88
CA ALA A 144 -25.36 -3.84 -12.00
C ALA A 144 -25.31 -4.81 -13.19
N MET A 145 -25.78 -6.06 -13.00
CA MET A 145 -25.92 -7.10 -14.03
C MET A 145 -27.32 -7.12 -14.65
#